data_AF-A0A437J8Z6-F1
#
_entry.id   AF-A0A437J8Z6-F1
#
_cell.length_a   1.000
_cell.length_b   1.000
_cell.length_c   1.000
_cell.angle_alpha   90.00
_cell.angle_beta   90.00
_cell.angle_gamma   90.00
#
_symmetry.space_group_name_H-M   'P 1'
#
loop_
_entity.id
_entity.type
_entity.pdbx_description
1 polymer ?
#
loop_
_entity_poly.entity_id
_entity_poly.type
_entity_poly.pdbx_seq_one_letter_code
_entity_poly.pdbx_strand_id
1 'polypeptide(L)'
;MARLVILFIAVLGALSAEVAIGCSPTKLTQTISDTKVMARKAFQSAQTIADVEVIAVGNDIENSAVLRALKVWKGMPKNTFNIQVRTSCDIGFWQKGNRLRLILIGGPKHYSASQISNGVLTDEGAVFNRELDRLIGSNRPHDFRLPNIMYDP
;
A
#
# COMPACT_ATOMS: atom_id res chain seq x y z
N MET A 1 26.97 -58.23 -16.60
CA MET A 1 27.44 -56.84 -16.78
C MET A 1 26.56 -56.22 -17.85
N ALA A 2 25.87 -55.08 -17.76
CA ALA A 2 25.69 -54.07 -16.72
C ALA A 2 24.25 -53.52 -16.87
N ARG A 3 23.65 -53.08 -15.75
CA ARG A 3 22.26 -52.63 -15.62
C ARG A 3 22.04 -51.27 -16.30
N LEU A 4 20.97 -51.15 -17.09
CA LEU A 4 20.46 -49.89 -17.65
C LEU A 4 19.72 -49.13 -16.54
N VAL A 5 20.24 -47.99 -16.09
CA VAL A 5 19.56 -47.11 -15.12
C VAL A 5 18.97 -45.93 -15.90
N ILE A 6 17.64 -45.93 -16.03
CA ILE A 6 16.87 -44.81 -16.57
C ILE A 6 16.72 -43.77 -15.46
N LEU A 7 17.35 -42.61 -15.61
CA LEU A 7 17.23 -41.50 -14.67
C LEU A 7 15.92 -40.74 -14.97
N PHE A 8 14.87 -41.03 -14.21
CA PHE A 8 13.66 -40.19 -14.13
C PHE A 8 13.97 -38.98 -13.25
N ILE A 9 14.12 -37.78 -13.84
CA ILE A 9 14.09 -36.53 -13.07
C ILE A 9 12.66 -35.99 -13.13
N ALA A 10 11.87 -36.33 -12.12
CA ALA A 10 10.60 -35.68 -11.83
C ALA A 10 10.89 -34.32 -11.17
N VAL A 11 10.92 -33.25 -11.97
CA VAL A 11 10.88 -31.88 -11.43
C VAL A 11 9.44 -31.63 -10.99
N LEU A 12 9.18 -31.90 -9.71
CA LEU A 12 7.98 -31.45 -9.02
C LEU A 12 7.95 -29.92 -9.08
N GLY A 13 7.08 -29.38 -9.92
CA GLY A 13 6.73 -27.97 -9.92
C GLY A 13 6.11 -27.62 -8.58
N ALA A 14 6.89 -26.98 -7.71
CA ALA A 14 6.40 -26.24 -6.56
C ALA A 14 5.62 -25.04 -7.09
N LEU A 15 4.36 -25.27 -7.49
CA LEU A 15 3.37 -24.22 -7.66
C LEU A 15 3.19 -23.58 -6.28
N SER A 16 3.78 -22.40 -6.11
CA SER A 16 3.45 -21.51 -5.01
C SER A 16 1.94 -21.28 -5.06
N ALA A 17 1.23 -21.86 -4.09
CA ALA A 17 -0.16 -21.50 -3.83
C ALA A 17 -0.13 -20.05 -3.36
N GLU A 18 -0.27 -19.13 -4.31
CA GLU A 18 -0.67 -17.76 -4.04
C GLU A 18 -2.04 -17.86 -3.39
N VAL A 19 -2.06 -17.90 -2.06
CA VAL A 19 -3.27 -17.63 -1.29
C VAL A 19 -3.68 -16.22 -1.68
N ALA A 20 -4.60 -16.14 -2.63
CA ALA A 20 -5.44 -14.98 -2.83
C ALA A 20 -6.22 -14.79 -1.53
N ILE A 21 -5.57 -14.14 -0.57
CA ILE A 21 -6.23 -13.57 0.60
C ILE A 21 -7.14 -12.52 -0.02
N GLY A 22 -8.37 -12.91 -0.33
CA GLY A 22 -9.43 -11.97 -0.60
C GLY A 22 -9.46 -11.05 0.60
N CYS A 23 -9.04 -9.79 0.43
CA CYS A 23 -9.14 -8.83 1.51
C CYS A 23 -10.63 -8.65 1.74
N SER A 24 -11.18 -9.34 2.73
CA SER A 24 -12.49 -9.00 3.23
C SER A 24 -12.37 -7.55 3.72
N PRO A 25 -13.15 -6.60 3.17
CA PRO A 25 -13.09 -5.19 3.57
C PRO A 25 -13.65 -4.96 4.99
N THR A 26 -13.82 -6.02 5.77
CA THR A 26 -14.26 -5.94 7.16
C THR A 26 -13.19 -5.17 7.94
N LYS A 27 -13.59 -4.02 8.50
CA LYS A 27 -12.74 -3.28 9.42
C LYS A 27 -12.28 -4.23 10.54
N LEU A 28 -10.99 -4.18 10.84
CA LEU A 28 -10.39 -4.95 11.91
C LEU A 28 -10.67 -4.22 13.22
N THR A 29 -11.51 -4.80 14.07
CA THR A 29 -11.66 -4.36 15.45
C THR A 29 -10.36 -4.63 16.18
N GLN A 30 -9.58 -3.57 16.42
CA GLN A 30 -8.25 -3.63 17.00
C GLN A 30 -8.16 -2.68 18.18
N THR A 31 -7.36 -3.05 19.18
CA THR A 31 -7.10 -2.12 20.28
C THR A 31 -6.20 -0.98 19.80
N ILE A 32 -6.23 0.16 20.51
CA ILE A 32 -5.30 1.28 20.28
C ILE A 32 -3.83 0.81 20.28
N SER A 33 -3.49 -0.16 21.13
CA SER A 33 -2.16 -0.73 21.20
C SER A 33 -1.80 -1.48 19.91
N ASP A 34 -2.70 -2.33 19.42
CA ASP A 34 -2.51 -3.10 18.18
C ASP A 34 -2.36 -2.18 16.98
N THR A 35 -3.18 -1.12 16.90
CA THR A 35 -3.10 -0.13 15.82
C THR A 35 -1.75 0.59 15.81
N LYS A 36 -1.19 0.92 16.99
CA LYS A 36 0.16 1.50 17.08
C LYS A 36 1.23 0.50 16.64
N VAL A 37 1.10 -0.78 17.00
CA VAL A 37 2.01 -1.85 16.54
C VAL A 37 1.93 -1.99 15.02
N MET A 38 0.73 -1.92 14.44
CA MET A 38 0.53 -1.95 12.99
C MET A 38 1.21 -0.77 12.30
N ALA A 39 1.04 0.45 12.81
CA ALA A 39 1.69 1.65 12.27
C ALA A 39 3.21 1.53 12.30
N ARG A 40 3.79 1.01 13.38
CA ARG A 40 5.23 0.72 13.49
C ARG A 40 5.69 -0.30 12.46
N LYS A 41 4.96 -1.41 12.31
CA LYS A 41 5.27 -2.45 11.33
C LYS A 41 5.21 -1.89 9.91
N ALA A 42 4.19 -1.12 9.59
CA ALA A 42 4.02 -0.48 8.28
C ALA A 42 5.15 0.53 8.01
N PHE A 43 5.53 1.36 8.99
CA PHE A 43 6.67 2.27 8.87
C PHE A 43 8.00 1.55 8.63
N GLN A 44 8.24 0.46 9.37
CA GLN A 44 9.46 -0.34 9.24
C GLN A 44 9.55 -1.00 7.86
N SER A 45 8.48 -1.65 7.40
CA SER A 45 8.43 -2.34 6.10
C SER A 45 8.29 -1.40 4.89
N ALA A 46 7.91 -0.14 5.10
CA ALA A 46 7.72 0.81 4.02
C ALA A 46 8.99 1.00 3.18
N GLN A 47 8.88 0.78 1.88
CA GLN A 47 9.94 1.13 0.92
C GLN A 47 9.92 2.62 0.61
N THR A 48 8.72 3.21 0.48
CA THR A 48 8.53 4.63 0.25
C THR A 48 7.43 5.16 1.17
N ILE A 49 7.69 6.32 1.78
CA ILE A 49 6.69 7.10 2.50
C ILE A 49 6.73 8.51 1.92
N ALA A 50 5.61 9.00 1.43
CA ALA A 50 5.56 10.29 0.76
C ALA A 50 4.28 11.06 1.08
N ASP A 51 4.42 12.37 1.19
CA ASP A 51 3.36 13.34 1.04
C ASP A 51 3.15 13.59 -0.44
N VAL A 52 1.92 13.49 -0.91
CA VAL A 52 1.59 13.48 -2.34
C VAL A 52 0.31 14.24 -2.62
N GLU A 53 0.18 14.71 -3.85
CA GLU A 53 -1.05 15.28 -4.41
C GLU A 53 -1.50 14.46 -5.61
N VAL A 54 -2.79 14.10 -5.67
CA VAL A 54 -3.38 13.44 -6.83
C VAL A 54 -3.46 14.44 -7.98
N ILE A 55 -2.73 14.22 -9.08
CA ILE A 55 -2.73 15.13 -10.23
C ILE A 55 -3.47 14.58 -11.45
N ALA A 56 -3.61 13.26 -11.53
CA ALA A 56 -4.43 12.57 -12.51
C ALA A 56 -5.06 11.32 -11.88
N VAL A 57 -6.30 11.06 -12.27
CA VAL A 57 -7.06 9.86 -11.91
C VAL A 57 -7.31 9.11 -13.22
N GLY A 58 -7.06 7.81 -13.23
CA GLY A 58 -7.37 6.94 -14.35
C GLY A 58 -8.88 6.85 -14.59
N ASN A 59 -9.27 6.39 -15.77
CA ASN A 59 -10.69 6.13 -16.04
C ASN A 59 -11.16 4.87 -15.28
N ASP A 60 -12.47 4.61 -15.27
CA ASP A 60 -13.08 3.50 -14.53
C ASP A 60 -12.54 2.10 -14.93
N ILE A 61 -11.85 2.01 -16.07
CA ILE A 61 -11.29 0.78 -16.62
C ILE A 61 -9.84 0.59 -16.13
N GLU A 62 -9.06 1.66 -16.08
CA GLU A 62 -7.67 1.67 -15.65
C GLU A 62 -7.59 2.31 -14.27
N ASN A 63 -8.04 1.59 -13.23
CA ASN A 63 -7.92 2.01 -11.83
C ASN A 63 -6.46 2.36 -11.49
N SER A 64 -6.09 3.61 -11.70
CA SER A 64 -4.72 4.10 -11.68
C SER A 64 -4.74 5.57 -11.32
N ALA A 65 -3.62 6.10 -10.89
CA ALA A 65 -3.48 7.52 -10.60
C ALA A 65 -2.05 7.96 -10.81
N VAL A 66 -1.87 9.25 -11.08
CA VAL A 66 -0.55 9.88 -11.02
C VAL A 66 -0.54 10.82 -9.83
N LEU A 67 0.43 10.60 -8.96
CA LEU A 67 0.63 11.40 -7.76
C LEU A 67 1.88 12.26 -7.93
N ARG A 68 1.77 13.56 -7.67
CA ARG A 68 2.93 14.44 -7.52
C ARG A 68 3.47 14.32 -6.11
N ALA A 69 4.77 14.09 -5.96
CA ALA A 69 5.42 14.14 -4.66
C ALA A 69 5.49 15.59 -4.17
N LEU A 70 4.98 15.83 -2.97
CA LEU A 70 5.18 17.07 -2.22
C LEU A 70 6.41 16.94 -1.32
N LYS A 71 6.58 15.76 -0.71
CA LYS A 71 7.74 15.40 0.10
C LYS A 71 7.91 13.89 0.18
N VAL A 72 9.14 13.41 0.12
CA VAL A 72 9.47 11.99 0.35
C VAL A 72 10.16 11.89 1.70
N TRP A 73 9.54 11.19 2.64
CA TRP A 73 10.03 10.99 4.01
C TRP A 73 10.95 9.77 4.13
N LYS A 74 10.68 8.73 3.33
CA LYS A 74 11.46 7.50 3.24
C LYS A 74 11.44 7.00 1.80
N GLY A 75 12.53 6.41 1.34
CA GLY A 75 12.67 5.88 -0.01
C GLY A 75 13.41 6.83 -0.96
N MET A 76 13.44 6.46 -2.23
CA MET A 76 14.14 7.23 -3.27
C MET A 76 13.36 8.51 -3.62
N PRO A 77 14.01 9.69 -3.62
CA PRO A 77 13.37 10.92 -4.07
C PRO A 77 12.82 10.79 -5.48
N LYS A 78 11.58 11.25 -5.68
CA LYS A 78 10.88 11.26 -6.97
C LYS A 78 9.96 12.45 -7.06
N ASN A 79 9.70 12.91 -8.28
CA ASN A 79 8.74 13.98 -8.54
C ASN A 79 7.32 13.44 -8.68
N THR A 80 7.17 12.22 -9.21
CA THR A 80 5.88 11.59 -9.46
C THR A 80 5.90 10.10 -9.14
N PHE A 81 4.72 9.58 -8.78
CA PHE A 81 4.44 8.16 -8.58
C PHE A 81 3.28 7.75 -9.49
N ASN A 82 3.50 6.77 -10.35
CA ASN A 82 2.44 6.13 -11.13
C ASN A 82 1.86 5.00 -10.29
N ILE A 83 0.60 5.14 -9.91
CA ILE A 83 -0.11 4.19 -9.08
C ILE A 83 -0.89 3.23 -9.96
N GLN A 84 -0.74 1.95 -9.66
CA GLN A 84 -1.56 0.87 -10.19
C GLN A 84 -2.41 0.32 -9.05
N VAL A 85 -3.73 0.50 -9.14
CA VAL A 85 -4.70 -0.11 -8.23
C VAL A 85 -5.05 -1.46 -8.84
N ARG A 86 -4.64 -2.55 -8.17
CA ARG A 86 -4.76 -3.92 -8.69
C ARG A 86 -5.96 -4.64 -8.12
N THR A 87 -6.30 -4.35 -6.87
CA THR A 87 -7.35 -5.06 -6.14
C THR A 87 -8.21 -4.08 -5.34
N SER A 88 -9.37 -4.55 -4.87
CA SER A 88 -10.21 -3.82 -3.92
C SER A 88 -9.53 -3.53 -2.58
N CYS A 89 -8.35 -4.11 -2.32
CA CYS A 89 -7.53 -3.87 -1.14
C CYS A 89 -6.65 -2.62 -1.25
N ASP A 90 -6.57 -2.02 -2.44
CA ASP A 90 -5.76 -0.82 -2.68
C ASP A 90 -6.55 0.45 -2.33
N ILE A 91 -5.80 1.52 -2.04
CA ILE A 91 -6.34 2.86 -1.82
C ILE A 91 -6.98 3.37 -3.11
N GLY A 92 -8.18 3.93 -2.99
CA GLY A 92 -8.85 4.62 -4.08
C GLY A 92 -8.35 6.06 -4.24
N PHE A 93 -8.21 6.53 -5.49
CA PHE A 93 -7.72 7.86 -5.82
C PHE A 93 -8.73 8.62 -6.68
N TRP A 94 -9.86 9.03 -6.11
CA TRP A 94 -11.02 9.50 -6.90
C TRP A 94 -11.01 10.98 -7.26
N GLN A 95 -10.27 11.79 -6.50
CA GLN A 95 -10.35 13.24 -6.60
C GLN A 95 -8.98 13.86 -6.83
N LYS A 96 -8.83 14.49 -8.00
CA LYS A 96 -7.69 15.34 -8.32
C LYS A 96 -7.60 16.49 -7.31
N GLY A 97 -6.37 16.80 -6.88
CA GLY A 97 -6.07 17.82 -5.88
C GLY A 97 -6.04 17.28 -4.45
N ASN A 98 -6.51 16.06 -4.19
CA ASN A 98 -6.40 15.47 -2.86
C ASN A 98 -4.94 15.30 -2.45
N ARG A 99 -4.63 15.76 -1.24
CA ARG A 99 -3.31 15.64 -0.63
C ARG A 99 -3.33 14.56 0.43
N LEU A 100 -2.38 13.65 0.39
CA LEU A 100 -2.35 12.44 1.21
C LEU A 100 -0.91 12.18 1.68
N ARG A 101 -0.77 11.56 2.85
CA ARG A 101 0.48 10.92 3.26
C ARG A 101 0.32 9.42 3.10
N LEU A 102 1.15 8.81 2.26
CA LEU A 102 1.00 7.41 1.87
C LEU A 102 2.27 6.60 2.10
N ILE A 103 2.06 5.36 2.51
CA ILE A 103 3.01 4.27 2.41
C ILE A 103 2.81 3.63 1.04
N LEU A 104 3.85 3.72 0.21
CA LEU A 104 3.88 3.18 -1.15
C LEU A 104 4.79 1.96 -1.22
N ILE A 105 4.34 0.94 -1.94
CA ILE A 105 5.09 -0.28 -2.24
C ILE A 105 5.25 -0.44 -3.75
N GLY A 106 6.30 -1.14 -4.18
CA GLY A 106 6.53 -1.44 -5.58
C GLY A 106 7.83 -0.86 -6.14
N GLY A 107 7.88 -0.77 -7.46
CA GLY A 107 9.12 -0.54 -8.21
C GLY A 107 9.14 0.77 -8.98
N PRO A 108 10.24 1.10 -9.65
CA PRO A 108 10.46 2.42 -10.23
C PRO A 108 9.42 2.83 -11.29
N LYS A 109 8.71 1.86 -11.90
CA LYS A 109 7.69 2.09 -12.93
C LYS A 109 6.27 2.18 -12.37
N HIS A 110 5.93 1.31 -11.41
CA HIS A 110 4.58 1.21 -10.84
C HIS A 110 4.65 1.03 -9.33
N TYR A 111 3.88 1.84 -8.63
CA TYR A 111 3.66 1.77 -7.21
C TYR A 111 2.22 1.33 -6.93
N SER A 112 1.97 0.81 -5.75
CA SER A 112 0.63 0.66 -5.19
C SER A 112 0.61 1.16 -3.75
N ALA A 113 -0.59 1.40 -3.25
CA ALA A 113 -0.84 1.78 -1.88
C ALA A 113 -1.95 0.89 -1.36
N SER A 114 -1.66 -0.01 -0.42
CA SER A 114 -2.68 -0.90 0.14
C SER A 114 -3.40 -0.23 1.31
N GLN A 115 -4.68 -0.55 1.49
CA GLN A 115 -5.51 -0.06 2.60
C GLN A 115 -4.94 -0.46 3.95
N ILE A 116 -4.47 -1.71 4.09
CA ILE A 116 -3.89 -2.20 5.35
C ILE A 116 -2.59 -1.49 5.71
N SER A 117 -1.68 -1.28 4.76
CA SER A 117 -0.42 -0.59 5.02
C SER A 117 -0.62 0.90 5.30
N ASN A 118 -1.77 1.46 4.92
CA ASN A 118 -2.13 2.85 5.16
C ASN A 118 -3.16 3.02 6.29
N GLY A 119 -3.44 1.97 7.07
CA GLY A 119 -4.33 2.04 8.23
C GLY A 119 -5.79 2.37 7.90
N VAL A 120 -6.26 2.07 6.69
CA VAL A 120 -7.66 2.32 6.29
C VAL A 120 -8.61 1.27 6.84
N LEU A 121 -8.15 0.03 7.00
CA LEU A 121 -8.96 -1.08 7.51
C LEU A 121 -9.03 -1.17 9.03
N THR A 122 -8.49 -0.19 9.77
CA THR A 122 -8.62 -0.15 11.23
C THR A 122 -9.72 0.83 11.64
N ASP A 123 -10.49 0.48 12.68
CA ASP A 123 -11.45 1.40 13.31
C ASP A 123 -10.75 2.63 13.95
N GLU A 124 -9.42 2.54 14.13
CA GLU A 124 -8.59 3.53 14.80
C GLU A 124 -7.64 4.24 13.82
N GLY A 125 -8.10 4.53 12.59
CA GLY A 125 -7.28 5.17 11.55
C GLY A 125 -6.59 6.46 12.01
N ALA A 126 -7.25 7.26 12.86
CA ALA A 126 -6.64 8.46 13.45
C ALA A 126 -5.45 8.15 14.38
N VAL A 127 -5.50 7.05 15.13
CA VAL A 127 -4.40 6.57 15.98
C VAL A 127 -3.24 6.07 15.11
N PHE A 128 -3.54 5.27 14.08
CA PHE A 128 -2.54 4.80 13.11
C PHE A 128 -1.77 5.97 12.53
N ASN A 129 -2.51 6.99 12.09
CA ASN A 129 -1.95 8.15 11.42
C ASN A 129 -1.07 9.00 12.33
N ARG A 130 -1.50 9.20 13.58
CA ARG A 130 -0.71 9.91 14.59
C ARG A 130 0.56 9.18 14.97
N GLU A 131 0.52 7.85 15.09
CA GLU A 131 1.71 7.05 15.36
C GLU A 131 2.67 7.08 14.17
N LEU A 132 2.17 7.03 12.93
CA LEU A 132 3.00 7.18 11.74
C LEU A 132 3.69 8.55 11.69
N ASP A 133 2.96 9.63 11.99
CA ASP A 133 3.50 10.99 12.03
C ASP A 133 4.57 11.14 13.12
N ARG A 134 4.34 10.54 14.30
CA ARG A 134 5.33 10.48 15.38
C ARG A 134 6.60 9.74 14.95
N LEU A 135 6.48 8.63 14.21
CA LEU A 135 7.62 7.86 13.71
C LEU A 135 8.40 8.59 12.62
N ILE A 136 7.72 9.36 11.77
CA ILE A 136 8.34 10.23 10.77
C ILE A 136 9.02 11.44 11.43
N GLY A 137 8.55 11.86 12.60
CA GLY A 137 9.00 13.09 13.26
C GLY A 137 8.38 14.35 12.67
N SER A 138 7.24 14.23 11.99
CA SER A 138 6.51 15.38 11.43
C SER A 138 5.01 15.12 11.41
N ASN A 139 4.25 16.09 11.88
CA ASN A 139 2.79 16.11 11.70
C ASN A 139 2.42 16.26 10.23
N ARG A 140 1.25 15.74 9.84
CA ARG A 140 0.64 16.05 8.55
C ARG A 140 0.09 17.48 8.52
N PRO A 141 0.19 18.16 7.36
CA PRO A 141 -0.53 19.42 7.15
C PRO A 141 -2.04 19.27 7.28
N HIS A 142 -2.73 20.33 7.69
CA HIS A 142 -4.18 20.30 7.95
C HIS A 142 -5.04 20.10 6.71
N ASP A 143 -4.52 20.40 5.52
CA ASP A 143 -5.19 20.22 4.23
C ASP A 143 -5.07 18.79 3.68
N PHE A 144 -4.38 17.89 4.40
CA PHE A 144 -4.24 16.49 4.00
C PHE A 144 -5.48 15.69 4.37
N ARG A 145 -6.01 14.97 3.38
CA ARG A 145 -7.11 14.03 3.52
C ARG A 145 -6.62 12.71 4.11
N LEU A 146 -7.56 11.93 4.64
CA LEU A 146 -7.31 10.54 4.97
C LEU A 146 -7.39 9.69 3.68
N PRO A 147 -6.57 8.62 3.57
CA PRO A 147 -6.75 7.65 2.50
C PRO A 147 -8.09 6.93 2.64
N ASN A 148 -8.82 6.76 1.54
CA ASN A 148 -10.13 6.11 1.52
C ASN A 148 -10.10 4.78 0.75
N ILE A 149 -11.15 3.98 0.95
CA ILE A 149 -11.37 2.75 0.20
C ILE A 149 -11.75 3.03 -1.26
N MET A 150 -11.69 1.98 -2.08
CA MET A 150 -12.00 2.05 -3.51
C MET A 150 -13.47 2.40 -3.81
N TYR A 151 -14.38 2.36 -2.83
CA TYR A 151 -15.82 2.52 -3.05
C TYR A 151 -16.48 3.49 -2.06
N ASP A 152 -15.75 4.51 -1.60
CA ASP A 152 -16.35 5.54 -0.74
C ASP A 152 -17.02 6.58 -1.65
N PRO A 153 -18.36 6.65 -1.71
CA PRO A 153 -19.11 7.57 -2.58
C PRO A 153 -18.98 9.05 -2.17
#